data_AF-D8F8U1-F1
#
_entry.id   AF-D8F8U1-F1
#
_cell.length_a   1.000
_cell.length_b   1.000
_cell.length_c   1.000
_cell.angle_alpha   90.00
_cell.angle_beta   90.00
_cell.angle_gamma   90.00
#
_symmetry.space_group_name_H-M   'P 1'
#
loop_
_entity.id
_entity.type
_entity.pdbx_description
1 polymer ?
#
loop_
_entity_poly.entity_id
_entity_poly.type
_entity_poly.pdbx_seq_one_letter_code
_entity_poly.pdbx_strand_id
1 'polypeptide(L)' 'MDDVEIEVEKNQIIIRPIKTVREGWDAAFKIMGEKGDDELILDENISHSWDEEEWQW' A
#
# COMPACT_ATOMS: atom_id res chain seq x y z
N MET A 1 16.41 3.81 12.90
CA MET A 1 16.53 2.54 13.63
C MET A 1 15.16 1.90 13.59
N ASP A 2 15.09 0.60 13.32
CA ASP A 2 13.82 -0.12 13.28
C ASP A 2 13.67 -0.87 14.60
N ASP A 3 12.73 -0.39 15.41
CA ASP A 3 12.50 -0.84 16.77
C ASP A 3 11.17 -1.61 16.86
N VAL A 4 11.14 -2.61 17.73
CA VAL A 4 9.98 -3.49 17.93
C VAL A 4 9.67 -3.64 19.43
N GLU A 5 8.38 -3.73 19.75
CA GLU A 5 7.91 -4.13 21.08
C GLU A 5 7.91 -5.65 21.16
N ILE A 6 8.41 -6.19 22.28
CA ILE A 6 8.45 -7.63 22.55
C ILE A 6 7.70 -7.91 23.85
N GLU A 7 6.73 -8.81 23.80
CA GLU A 7 5.93 -9.25 24.93
C GLU A 7 5.96 -10.79 25.03
N VAL A 8 6.06 -11.32 26.25
CA VAL A 8 5.95 -12.77 26.50
C VAL A 8 4.57 -13.05 27.08
N GLU A 9 3.76 -13.81 26.35
CA GLU A 9 2.44 -14.22 26.80
C GLU A 9 2.35 -15.74 26.83
N LYS A 10 2.10 -16.34 28.00
CA LYS A 10 2.02 -17.81 28.20
C LYS A 10 3.28 -18.53 27.69
N ASN A 11 3.18 -19.17 26.52
CA ASN A 11 4.26 -19.94 25.87
C ASN A 11 4.57 -19.40 24.46
N GLN A 12 4.32 -18.11 24.22
CA GLN A 12 4.60 -17.44 22.96
C GLN A 12 5.25 -16.07 23.19
N ILE A 13 5.99 -15.63 22.16
CA ILE A 13 6.55 -14.29 22.08
C ILE A 13 5.73 -13.52 21.05
N ILE A 14 5.21 -12.36 21.44
CA ILE A 14 4.53 -11.43 20.55
C ILE A 14 5.50 -10.31 20.20
N ILE A 15 5.67 -10.05 18.90
CA ILE A 15 6.52 -8.99 18.38
C ILE A 15 5.65 -8.02 17.61
N ARG A 16 5.65 -6.74 18.00
CA ARG A 16 4.88 -5.68 17.32
C ARG A 16 5.82 -4.60 16.79
N PRO A 17 5.59 -4.06 15.58
CA PRO A 17 6.30 -2.87 15.16
C PRO A 17 5.93 -1.71 16.08
N ILE A 18 6.94 -0.94 16.51
CA ILE A 18 6.68 0.28 17.29
C ILE A 18 6.12 1.38 16.40
N LYS A 19 6.61 1.45 15.16
CA LYS A 19 6.12 2.40 14.16
C LYS A 19 4.72 2.03 13.72
N THR A 20 3.88 3.04 13.56
CA THR A 20 2.57 2.86 12.96
C THR A 20 2.74 2.46 11.50
N VAL A 21 2.01 1.42 11.10
CA VAL A 21 1.96 1.01 9.70
C VAL A 21 1.56 2.22 8.85
N ARG A 22 2.31 2.48 7.78
CA ARG A 22 2.05 3.61 6.86
C ARG A 22 2.18 5.00 7.50
N GLU A 23 3.02 5.14 8.52
CA GLU A 23 3.39 6.45 9.05
C GLU A 23 3.84 7.39 7.92
N GLY A 24 3.27 8.60 7.89
CA GLY A 24 3.55 9.61 6.87
C GLY A 24 2.79 9.46 5.55
N TRP A 25 2.04 8.37 5.35
CA TRP A 25 1.27 8.18 4.11
C TRP A 25 0.21 9.27 3.92
N ASP A 26 -0.53 9.63 4.97
CA ASP A 26 -1.55 10.68 4.87
C ASP A 26 -1.00 11.99 4.28
N ALA A 27 0.19 12.40 4.72
CA ALA A 27 0.86 13.59 4.20
C ALA A 27 1.36 13.38 2.76
N ALA A 28 1.94 12.22 2.45
CA ALA A 28 2.41 11.90 1.11
C ALA A 28 1.27 11.87 0.09
N PHE A 29 0.13 11.25 0.43
CA PHE A 29 -1.06 11.20 -0.42
C PHE A 29 -1.67 12.59 -0.61
N LYS A 30 -1.71 13.42 0.44
CA LYS A 30 -2.16 14.81 0.29
C LYS A 30 -1.27 15.59 -0.69
N ILE A 31 0.05 15.45 -0.59
CA ILE A 31 1.00 16.11 -1.51
C ILE A 31 0.84 15.58 -2.93
N MET A 32 0.63 14.28 -3.09
CA MET A 32 0.39 13.64 -4.39
C MET A 32 -0.85 14.24 -5.07
N GLY A 33 -1.97 14.32 -4.34
CA GLY A 33 -3.20 14.94 -4.85
C GLY A 33 -3.07 16.44 -5.11
N GLU A 34 -2.34 17.19 -4.27
CA GLU A 34 -2.05 18.62 -4.52
C GLU A 34 -1.21 18.84 -5.78
N LYS A 35 -0.39 17.86 -6.17
CA LYS A 35 0.44 17.92 -7.37
C LYS A 35 -0.23 17.35 -8.62
N GLY A 36 -1.36 16.66 -8.48
CA GLY A 36 -1.98 15.89 -9.56
C GLY A 36 -1.16 14.66 -9.96
N ASP A 37 -0.26 14.19 -9.07
CA ASP A 37 0.58 13.01 -9.31
C ASP A 37 -0.27 11.71 -9.33
N ASP A 38 -1.53 11.78 -8.88
CA ASP A 38 -2.53 10.70 -8.88
C ASP A 38 -3.58 10.83 -10.00
N GLU A 39 -3.39 11.76 -10.95
CA GLU A 39 -4.28 11.88 -12.10
C GLU A 39 -4.13 10.69 -13.06
N LEU A 40 -5.25 10.31 -13.69
CA LEU A 40 -5.28 9.27 -14.69
C LEU A 40 -4.57 9.76 -15.96
N ILE A 41 -3.45 9.13 -16.31
CA ILE A 41 -2.66 9.47 -17.50
C ILE A 41 -3.28 8.90 -18.79
N LEU A 42 -4.00 7.79 -18.66
CA LEU A 42 -4.58 7.03 -19.76
C LEU A 42 -6.08 7.30 -19.87
N ASP A 43 -6.65 7.19 -21.08
CA ASP A 43 -8.10 7.28 -21.24
C ASP A 43 -8.78 6.12 -20.48
N GLU A 44 -9.94 6.38 -19.90
CA GLU A 44 -10.78 5.37 -19.24
C GLU A 44 -11.33 4.34 -20.25
N ASN A 45 -11.36 4.68 -21.54
CA ASN A 45 -11.95 3.86 -22.61
C ASN A 45 -10.92 3.08 -23.43
N ILE A 46 -9.80 2.68 -22.83
CA ILE A 46 -8.81 1.85 -23.54
C ILE A 46 -9.31 0.41 -23.59
N SER A 47 -9.66 -0.06 -24.79
CA SER A 47 -9.93 -1.46 -25.06
C SER A 47 -8.62 -2.21 -25.34
N HIS A 48 -8.45 -3.35 -24.67
CA HIS A 48 -7.36 -4.29 -24.87
C HIS A 48 -7.90 -5.68 -25.19
N SER A 49 -7.12 -6.47 -25.96
CA SER A 49 -7.51 -7.86 -26.28
C SER A 49 -7.67 -8.73 -25.03
N TRP A 50 -6.99 -8.38 -23.94
CA TRP A 50 -7.10 -9.05 -22.64
C TRP A 50 -8.41 -8.77 -21.89
N ASP A 51 -9.20 -7.78 -22.32
CA ASP A 51 -10.54 -7.56 -21.75
C ASP A 51 -11.53 -8.64 -22.22
N GLU A 52 -11.21 -9.30 -23.35
CA GLU A 52 -12.06 -10.33 -23.98
C GLU A 52 -11.47 -11.75 -23.83
N GLU A 53 -10.18 -11.86 -23.53
CA GLU A 53 -9.46 -13.13 -23.47
C GLU A 53 -9.13 -13.54 -22.02
N GLU A 54 -9.60 -14.72 -21.61
CA GLU A 54 -9.29 -15.30 -20.31
C GLU A 54 -7.83 -15.77 -20.22
N TRP A 55 -7.16 -15.43 -19.13
CA TRP A 55 -5.78 -15.83 -18.87
C TRP A 55 -5.67 -17.36 -18.83
N GLN A 56 -4.79 -17.93 -19.65
CA GLN A 56 -4.45 -19.36 -19.63
C GLN A 56 -3.12 -19.57 -18.92
N TRP A 57 -3.11 -20.50 -17.96
CA TRP A 57 -1.97 -20.87 -17.11
C TRP A 57 -1.09 -21.92 -17.77
#